data_AF-A0A6C0D012-F1
#
_entry.id   AF-A0A6C0D012-F1
#
_cell.length_a   1.000
_cell.length_b   1.000
_cell.length_c   1.000
_cell.angle_alpha   90.00
_cell.angle_beta   90.00
_cell.angle_gamma   90.00
#
_symmetry.space_group_name_H-M   'P 1'
#
loop_
_entity.id
_entity.type
_entity.pdbx_description
1 polymer ?
#
loop_
_entity_poly.entity_id
_entity_poly.type
_entity_poly.pdbx_seq_one_letter_code
_entity_poly.pdbx_strand_id
1 'polypeptide(L)'
;MTSVEKTYTLNKIQQLVDLNGDTTNFDLTFTVVTHDKSPFEALVVDQKTLDSDKDIEFKKADGTISGNIVTDNGNYQNYFLILKSDKPTECTVKIDKKEIPERQESNSLPSLPHTLNDSHEISTSFFNIRNILICLAITGLLVFLYYYFNTKKDELPIKSYIQAKNEDIHINLPMQTVDPIQTIVAKPLTLMDRLNKLNIDE
;
A
#
# COMPACT_ATOMS: atom_id res chain seq x y z
N MET A 1 -8.76 -23.38 22.69
CA MET A 1 -8.10 -22.18 22.12
C MET A 1 -6.69 -22.61 21.78
N THR A 2 -6.28 -22.39 20.54
CA THR A 2 -4.99 -22.79 20.01
C THR A 2 -4.23 -21.53 19.66
N SER A 3 -2.98 -21.42 20.12
CA SER A 3 -2.10 -20.30 19.83
C SER A 3 -0.86 -20.83 19.13
N VAL A 4 -0.52 -20.25 17.97
CA VAL A 4 0.65 -20.60 17.18
C VAL A 4 1.46 -19.35 16.95
N GLU A 5 2.77 -19.44 17.14
CA GLU A 5 3.70 -18.36 16.90
C GLU A 5 4.86 -18.88 16.05
N LYS A 6 5.18 -18.16 14.96
CA LYS A 6 6.25 -18.55 14.04
C LYS A 6 6.94 -17.33 13.45
N THR A 7 8.26 -17.42 13.31
CA THR A 7 9.10 -16.37 12.71
C THR A 7 9.31 -16.62 11.23
N TYR A 8 9.30 -15.55 10.45
CA TYR A 8 9.50 -15.55 9.00
C TYR A 8 10.49 -14.46 8.59
N THR A 9 11.26 -14.71 7.54
CA THR A 9 12.10 -13.70 6.90
C THR A 9 11.36 -13.16 5.67
N LEU A 10 10.91 -11.92 5.76
CA LEU A 10 10.25 -11.23 4.66
C LEU A 10 11.27 -10.65 3.70
N ASN A 11 10.97 -10.75 2.42
CA ASN A 11 11.69 -10.10 1.34
C ASN A 11 10.68 -9.76 0.22
N LYS A 12 11.17 -9.46 -0.99
CA LYS A 12 10.30 -9.11 -2.12
C LYS A 12 9.40 -10.25 -2.59
N ILE A 13 9.78 -11.50 -2.30
CA ILE A 13 9.01 -12.70 -2.57
C ILE A 13 7.93 -12.83 -1.50
N GLN A 14 6.70 -13.02 -1.97
CA GLN A 14 5.53 -13.21 -1.11
C GLN A 14 5.69 -14.47 -0.26
N GLN A 15 5.48 -14.31 1.04
CA GLN A 15 5.36 -15.40 2.00
C GLN A 15 3.89 -15.64 2.26
N LEU A 16 3.43 -16.87 2.06
CA LEU A 16 2.07 -17.30 2.32
C LEU A 16 2.00 -17.97 3.69
N VAL A 17 1.08 -17.50 4.55
CA VAL A 17 0.82 -18.09 5.86
C VAL A 17 -0.63 -18.54 5.91
N ASP A 18 -0.83 -19.84 6.08
CA ASP A 18 -2.15 -20.43 6.32
C ASP A 18 -2.66 -20.00 7.71
N LEU A 19 -3.85 -19.43 7.76
CA LEU A 19 -4.44 -18.93 9.01
C LEU A 19 -5.30 -19.99 9.70
N ASN A 20 -6.25 -20.60 8.98
CA ASN A 20 -7.25 -21.49 9.61
C ASN A 20 -6.95 -22.98 9.44
N GLY A 21 -6.14 -23.40 8.47
CA GLY A 21 -5.87 -24.80 8.17
C GLY A 21 -7.15 -25.55 7.81
N ASP A 22 -7.45 -26.61 8.54
CA ASP A 22 -8.61 -27.48 8.29
C ASP A 22 -9.88 -27.09 9.04
N THR A 23 -9.89 -25.95 9.77
CA THR A 23 -11.06 -25.54 10.57
C THR A 23 -12.08 -24.77 9.73
N THR A 24 -13.35 -25.19 9.79
CA THR A 24 -14.50 -24.54 9.12
C THR A 24 -15.03 -23.34 9.90
N ASN A 25 -15.37 -23.55 11.18
CA ASN A 25 -15.97 -22.53 12.03
C ASN A 25 -14.98 -22.10 13.10
N PHE A 26 -14.60 -20.82 13.11
CA PHE A 26 -13.58 -20.31 14.00
C PHE A 26 -13.72 -18.80 14.23
N ASP A 27 -13.16 -18.37 15.35
CA ASP A 27 -12.80 -16.98 15.65
C ASP A 27 -11.27 -16.95 15.77
N LEU A 28 -10.62 -16.24 14.84
CA LEU A 28 -9.17 -16.19 14.72
C LEU A 28 -8.70 -14.74 14.76
N THR A 29 -7.71 -14.48 15.59
CA THR A 29 -6.96 -13.22 15.59
C THR A 29 -5.53 -13.49 15.16
N PHE A 30 -5.03 -12.76 14.18
CA PHE A 30 -3.62 -12.79 13.80
C PHE A 30 -2.93 -11.48 14.18
N THR A 31 -1.64 -11.55 14.48
CA THR A 31 -0.79 -10.39 14.73
C THR A 31 0.57 -10.65 14.09
N VAL A 32 1.07 -9.68 13.32
CA VAL A 32 2.42 -9.70 12.75
C VAL A 32 3.20 -8.53 13.30
N VAL A 33 4.40 -8.79 13.80
CA VAL A 33 5.32 -7.78 14.34
C VAL A 33 6.70 -7.98 13.71
N THR A 34 7.24 -6.95 13.06
CA THR A 34 8.64 -6.98 12.63
C THR A 34 9.56 -6.69 13.81
N HIS A 35 10.71 -7.36 13.86
CA HIS A 35 11.64 -7.23 15.00
C HIS A 35 12.32 -5.86 15.04
N ASP A 36 12.56 -5.28 13.86
CA ASP A 36 13.25 -4.01 13.64
C ASP A 36 12.29 -2.82 13.46
N LYS A 37 10.96 -3.06 13.58
CA LYS A 37 9.90 -2.08 13.26
C LYS A 37 9.95 -1.57 11.82
N SER A 38 10.57 -2.31 10.90
CA SER A 38 10.60 -1.90 9.50
C SER A 38 9.21 -2.03 8.88
N PRO A 39 8.91 -1.24 7.83
CA PRO A 39 7.66 -1.35 7.12
C PRO A 39 7.62 -2.64 6.29
N PHE A 40 6.43 -3.21 6.20
CA PHE A 40 6.14 -4.36 5.35
C PHE A 40 4.75 -4.22 4.73
N GLU A 41 4.42 -5.11 3.81
CA GLU A 41 3.14 -5.18 3.16
C GLU A 41 2.44 -6.50 3.53
N ALA A 42 1.15 -6.40 3.80
CA ALA A 42 0.31 -7.50 4.22
C ALA A 42 -1.03 -7.50 3.49
N LEU A 43 -1.54 -8.69 3.22
CA LEU A 43 -2.82 -8.91 2.57
C LEU A 43 -3.45 -10.18 3.12
N VAL A 44 -4.71 -10.10 3.53
CA VAL A 44 -5.50 -11.28 3.90
C VAL A 44 -6.47 -11.58 2.77
N VAL A 45 -6.46 -12.79 2.27
CA VAL A 45 -7.31 -13.25 1.17
C VAL A 45 -7.85 -14.64 1.44
N ASP A 46 -8.97 -14.97 0.81
CA ASP A 46 -9.43 -16.34 0.73
C ASP A 46 -8.86 -17.05 -0.52
N GLN A 47 -8.93 -18.38 -0.55
CA GLN A 47 -8.46 -19.19 -1.69
C GLN A 47 -9.11 -18.76 -3.02
N LYS A 48 -10.40 -18.43 -3.01
CA LYS A 48 -11.14 -18.04 -4.23
C LYS A 48 -10.60 -16.74 -4.83
N THR A 49 -10.22 -15.80 -3.96
CA THR A 49 -9.63 -14.52 -4.35
C THR A 49 -8.20 -14.72 -4.86
N LEU A 50 -7.44 -15.60 -4.20
CA LEU A 50 -6.08 -15.96 -4.63
C LEU A 50 -6.06 -16.63 -6.01
N ASP A 51 -7.06 -17.46 -6.31
CA ASP A 51 -7.23 -18.12 -7.61
C ASP A 51 -7.86 -17.23 -8.69
N SER A 52 -8.22 -15.99 -8.36
CA SER A 52 -8.84 -15.06 -9.30
C SER A 52 -7.81 -14.14 -9.98
N ASP A 53 -8.06 -13.77 -11.24
CA ASP A 53 -7.21 -12.83 -11.99
C ASP A 53 -7.43 -11.34 -11.59
N LYS A 54 -7.95 -11.10 -10.38
CA LYS A 54 -8.18 -9.72 -9.90
C LYS A 54 -6.89 -9.15 -9.33
N ASP A 55 -6.64 -7.88 -9.63
CA ASP A 55 -5.58 -7.14 -8.95
C ASP A 55 -5.88 -7.07 -7.45
N ILE A 56 -4.94 -7.56 -6.62
CA ILE A 56 -5.08 -7.57 -5.18
C ILE A 56 -4.15 -6.53 -4.55
N GLU A 57 -4.74 -5.62 -3.77
CA GLU A 57 -4.02 -4.50 -3.17
C GLU A 57 -3.45 -4.87 -1.80
N PHE A 58 -2.15 -4.68 -1.62
CA PHE A 58 -1.48 -4.88 -0.35
C PHE A 58 -1.63 -3.67 0.56
N LYS A 59 -1.80 -3.92 1.86
CA LYS A 59 -1.77 -2.87 2.88
C LYS A 59 -0.36 -2.75 3.43
N LYS A 60 0.15 -1.51 3.46
CA LYS A 60 1.43 -1.21 4.12
C LYS A 60 1.23 -1.08 5.64
N ALA A 61 2.14 -1.66 6.40
CA ALA A 61 2.15 -1.64 7.86
C ALA A 61 3.51 -1.16 8.37
N ASP A 62 3.51 -0.26 9.35
CA ASP A 62 4.71 0.30 9.97
C ASP A 62 5.14 -0.57 11.17
N GLY A 63 5.63 -1.76 10.84
CA GLY A 63 6.21 -2.71 11.79
C GLY A 63 5.23 -3.55 12.61
N THR A 64 3.92 -3.26 12.57
CA THR A 64 2.90 -4.14 13.17
C THR A 64 1.58 -4.08 12.41
N ILE A 65 0.92 -5.22 12.25
CA ILE A 65 -0.48 -5.32 11.79
C ILE A 65 -1.20 -6.44 12.54
N SER A 66 -2.49 -6.27 12.79
CA SER A 66 -3.34 -7.32 13.35
C SER A 66 -4.73 -7.29 12.72
N GLY A 67 -5.44 -8.40 12.82
CA GLY A 67 -6.80 -8.53 12.33
C GLY A 67 -7.51 -9.70 12.97
N ASN A 68 -8.84 -9.69 12.85
CA ASN A 68 -9.72 -10.73 13.35
C ASN A 68 -10.60 -11.25 12.20
N ILE A 69 -10.81 -12.56 12.16
CA ILE A 69 -11.61 -13.28 11.17
C ILE A 69 -12.53 -14.22 11.94
N VAL A 70 -13.84 -14.08 11.69
CA VAL A 70 -14.86 -14.96 12.28
C VAL A 70 -15.62 -15.64 11.15
N THR A 71 -15.77 -16.96 11.26
CA THR A 71 -16.55 -17.79 10.34
C THR A 71 -17.39 -18.76 11.17
N ASP A 72 -18.71 -18.70 11.02
CA ASP A 72 -19.68 -19.50 11.79
C ASP A 72 -20.83 -20.04 10.93
N ASN A 73 -20.68 -19.99 9.61
CA ASN A 73 -21.70 -20.37 8.63
C ASN A 73 -21.66 -21.85 8.22
N GLY A 74 -20.73 -22.64 8.77
CA GLY A 74 -20.56 -24.06 8.42
C GLY A 74 -19.95 -24.32 7.04
N ASN A 75 -19.56 -23.28 6.30
CA ASN A 75 -18.93 -23.43 4.99
C ASN A 75 -17.42 -23.30 5.11
N TYR A 76 -16.70 -24.34 4.70
CA TYR A 76 -15.24 -24.30 4.71
C TYR A 76 -14.73 -23.27 3.71
N GLN A 77 -13.92 -22.33 4.21
CA GLN A 77 -13.21 -21.34 3.41
C GLN A 77 -11.81 -21.18 4.00
N ASN A 78 -10.79 -21.40 3.18
CA ASN A 78 -9.40 -21.20 3.60
C ASN A 78 -8.98 -19.74 3.43
N TYR A 79 -8.30 -19.20 4.45
CA TYR A 79 -7.78 -17.84 4.51
C TYR A 79 -6.26 -17.85 4.63
N PHE A 80 -5.62 -17.06 3.79
CA PHE A 80 -4.17 -16.87 3.77
C PHE A 80 -3.81 -15.44 4.12
N LEU A 81 -2.73 -15.30 4.88
CA LEU A 81 -2.02 -14.05 5.08
C LEU A 81 -0.79 -14.03 4.19
N ILE A 82 -0.74 -13.08 3.28
CA ILE A 82 0.39 -12.85 2.37
C ILE A 82 1.23 -11.70 2.92
N LEU A 83 2.53 -11.94 3.09
CA LEU A 83 3.48 -10.97 3.63
C LEU A 83 4.63 -10.76 2.64
N LYS A 84 5.06 -9.51 2.46
CA LYS A 84 6.29 -9.17 1.73
C LYS A 84 6.89 -7.87 2.27
N SER A 85 8.17 -7.64 1.98
CA SER A 85 8.83 -6.38 2.25
C SER A 85 9.87 -6.05 1.18
N ASP A 86 10.05 -4.77 0.88
CA ASP A 86 11.07 -4.32 -0.05
C ASP A 86 12.49 -4.59 0.46
N LYS A 87 12.65 -4.57 1.79
CA LYS A 87 13.92 -4.82 2.49
C LYS A 87 13.82 -6.16 3.24
N PRO A 88 14.90 -6.96 3.27
CA PRO A 88 14.93 -8.16 4.11
C PRO A 88 14.69 -7.81 5.58
N THR A 89 13.63 -8.34 6.17
CA THR A 89 13.26 -8.11 7.58
C THR A 89 12.70 -9.38 8.19
N GLU A 90 13.01 -9.64 9.45
CA GLU A 90 12.39 -10.72 10.23
C GLU A 90 11.12 -10.25 10.93
N CYS A 91 10.07 -11.07 10.86
CA CYS A 91 8.83 -10.84 11.58
C CYS A 91 8.34 -12.08 12.30
N THR A 92 7.60 -11.86 13.37
CA THR A 92 6.87 -12.90 14.11
C THR A 92 5.39 -12.80 13.75
N VAL A 93 4.82 -13.91 13.32
CA VAL A 93 3.38 -14.07 13.11
C VAL A 93 2.81 -14.90 14.25
N LYS A 94 1.85 -14.32 14.98
CA LYS A 94 1.08 -14.97 16.02
C LYS A 94 -0.36 -15.15 15.57
N ILE A 95 -0.90 -16.34 15.76
CA ILE A 95 -2.28 -16.72 15.43
C ILE A 95 -2.93 -17.28 16.68
N ASP A 96 -3.96 -16.61 17.17
CA ASP A 96 -4.81 -17.04 18.27
C ASP A 96 -6.16 -17.49 17.70
N LYS A 97 -6.43 -18.80 17.71
CA LYS A 97 -7.62 -19.41 17.10
C LYS A 97 -8.52 -20.06 18.16
N LYS A 98 -9.82 -19.84 18.05
CA LYS A 98 -10.87 -20.51 18.83
C LYS A 98 -11.87 -21.14 17.87
N GLU A 99 -11.99 -22.46 17.90
CA GLU A 99 -12.99 -23.17 17.09
C GLU A 99 -14.39 -22.91 17.64
N ILE A 100 -15.34 -22.73 16.72
CA ILE A 100 -16.75 -22.53 17.03
C ILE A 100 -17.48 -23.83 16.65
N PRO A 101 -18.26 -24.45 17.55
CA PRO A 101 -19.03 -25.64 17.21
C PRO A 101 -19.98 -25.37 16.05
N GLU A 102 -20.09 -26.33 15.12
CA GLU A 102 -21.15 -26.29 14.11
C GLU A 102 -22.52 -26.20 14.80
N ARG A 103 -23.33 -25.23 14.37
CA ARG A 103 -24.72 -25.16 14.79
C ARG A 103 -25.39 -26.42 14.24
N GLN A 104 -25.68 -27.38 15.10
CA GLN A 104 -26.54 -28.49 14.73
C GLN A 104 -27.91 -27.90 14.38
N GLU A 105 -28.22 -27.80 13.09
CA GLU A 105 -29.59 -27.57 12.65
C GLU A 105 -30.41 -28.72 13.22
N SER A 106 -31.19 -28.41 14.27
CA SER A 106 -32.13 -29.37 14.82
C SER A 106 -33.07 -29.75 13.69
N ASN A 107 -33.01 -31.01 13.24
CA ASN A 107 -33.93 -31.62 12.29
C ASN A 107 -35.39 -31.39 12.72
N SER A 108 -35.99 -30.26 12.36
CA SER A 108 -37.41 -29.97 12.58
C SER A 108 -38.10 -29.93 11.21
N LEU A 109 -38.62 -31.10 10.80
CA LEU A 109 -39.62 -31.38 9.77
C LEU A 109 -39.47 -30.75 8.36
N PRO A 110 -39.97 -31.42 7.30
CA PRO A 110 -39.89 -30.89 5.93
C PRO A 110 -40.81 -29.67 5.78
N SER A 111 -40.25 -28.46 5.80
CA SER A 111 -40.94 -27.26 5.31
C SER A 111 -40.60 -27.02 3.83
N LEU A 112 -41.65 -26.63 3.11
CA LEU A 112 -41.79 -26.37 1.67
C LEU A 112 -40.59 -25.73 0.94
N PRO A 113 -40.50 -25.89 -0.41
CA PRO A 113 -39.37 -25.41 -1.19
C PRO A 113 -39.18 -23.90 -1.07
N HIS A 114 -38.01 -23.52 -0.54
CA HIS A 114 -37.54 -22.15 -0.53
C HIS A 114 -37.05 -21.77 -1.93
N THR A 115 -37.65 -20.71 -2.47
CA THR A 115 -37.14 -19.96 -3.62
C THR A 115 -35.75 -19.43 -3.27
N LEU A 116 -34.73 -19.91 -3.99
CA LEU A 116 -33.36 -19.40 -3.96
C LEU A 116 -33.37 -17.92 -4.41
N ASN A 117 -33.27 -17.02 -3.44
CA ASN A 117 -32.80 -15.67 -3.66
C ASN A 117 -31.43 -15.57 -3.00
N ASP A 118 -30.42 -16.05 -3.72
CA ASP A 118 -29.01 -15.85 -3.39
C ASP A 118 -28.66 -14.40 -3.71
N SER A 119 -28.78 -13.53 -2.72
CA SER A 119 -28.17 -12.20 -2.74
C SER A 119 -27.03 -12.20 -1.73
N HIS A 120 -25.81 -12.40 -2.26
CA HIS A 120 -24.55 -12.17 -1.58
C HIS A 120 -24.52 -10.77 -0.95
N GLU A 121 -24.51 -10.69 0.38
CA GLU A 121 -23.99 -9.53 1.10
C GLU A 121 -22.60 -9.89 1.66
N ILE A 122 -21.58 -9.45 0.93
CA ILE A 122 -20.22 -9.41 1.42
C ILE A 122 -20.19 -8.34 2.52
N SER A 123 -20.25 -8.76 3.78
CA SER A 123 -19.97 -7.89 4.93
C SER A 123 -18.45 -7.69 5.05
N THR A 124 -17.88 -6.96 4.10
CA THR A 124 -16.63 -6.25 4.37
C THR A 124 -16.98 -5.13 5.31
N SER A 125 -16.47 -5.17 6.54
CA SER A 125 -16.48 -4.09 7.52
C SER A 125 -16.37 -2.72 6.84
N PHE A 126 -17.51 -2.07 6.64
CA PHE A 126 -17.63 -0.79 5.97
C PHE A 126 -17.01 0.27 6.89
N PHE A 127 -15.77 0.67 6.61
CA PHE A 127 -15.35 2.02 6.94
C PHE A 127 -16.38 2.96 6.31
N ASN A 128 -17.16 3.64 7.14
CA ASN A 128 -18.32 4.46 6.78
C ASN A 128 -18.12 5.20 5.45
N ILE A 129 -18.56 4.62 4.32
CA ILE A 129 -18.33 5.19 2.98
C ILE A 129 -18.97 6.58 2.88
N ARG A 130 -20.03 6.81 3.66
CA ARG A 130 -20.65 8.10 3.91
C ARG A 130 -19.67 9.16 4.39
N ASN A 131 -18.74 8.81 5.29
CA ASN A 131 -17.75 9.75 5.82
C ASN A 131 -16.65 10.05 4.79
N ILE A 132 -16.28 9.08 3.97
CA ILE A 132 -15.29 9.26 2.88
C ILE A 132 -15.82 10.24 1.83
N LEU A 133 -17.09 10.10 1.42
CA LEU A 133 -17.72 11.04 0.48
C LEU A 133 -17.84 12.46 1.04
N ILE A 134 -18.13 12.60 2.34
CA ILE A 134 -18.17 13.91 3.00
C ILE A 134 -16.78 14.55 3.00
N CYS A 135 -15.72 13.81 3.31
CA CYS A 135 -14.36 14.32 3.28
C CYS A 135 -13.98 14.82 1.88
N LEU A 136 -14.24 14.03 0.83
CA LEU A 136 -13.95 14.42 -0.56
C LEU A 136 -14.68 15.70 -0.96
N ALA A 137 -15.96 15.82 -0.62
CA ALA A 137 -16.76 17.02 -0.89
C ALA A 137 -16.20 18.27 -0.19
N ILE A 138 -15.77 18.16 1.08
CA ILE A 138 -15.18 19.27 1.84
C ILE A 138 -13.84 19.70 1.23
N THR A 139 -12.96 18.75 0.88
CA THR A 139 -11.69 19.09 0.21
C THR A 139 -11.90 19.76 -1.13
N GLY A 140 -12.85 19.26 -1.95
CA GLY A 140 -13.19 19.89 -3.23
C GLY A 140 -13.69 21.31 -3.06
N LEU A 141 -14.56 21.55 -2.07
CA LEU A 141 -15.07 22.88 -1.76
C LEU A 141 -13.95 23.84 -1.29
N LEU A 142 -13.04 23.38 -0.44
CA LEU A 142 -11.91 24.20 0.04
C LEU A 142 -10.97 24.59 -1.10
N VAL A 143 -10.64 23.65 -2.00
CA VAL A 143 -9.82 23.93 -3.19
C VAL A 143 -10.52 24.91 -4.13
N PHE A 144 -11.82 24.72 -4.36
CA PHE A 144 -12.62 25.61 -5.20
C PHE A 144 -12.67 27.05 -4.63
N LEU A 145 -12.91 27.20 -3.33
CA LEU A 145 -12.91 28.50 -2.67
C LEU A 145 -11.53 29.16 -2.72
N TYR A 146 -10.47 28.40 -2.45
CA TYR A 146 -9.10 28.90 -2.57
C TYR A 146 -8.82 29.46 -3.97
N TYR A 147 -9.19 28.71 -5.02
CA TYR A 147 -9.02 29.16 -6.40
C TYR A 147 -9.86 30.41 -6.68
N TYR A 148 -11.15 30.40 -6.32
CA TYR A 148 -12.06 31.51 -6.57
C TYR A 148 -11.62 32.82 -5.91
N PHE A 149 -11.09 32.77 -4.68
CA PHE A 149 -10.63 33.96 -3.97
C PHE A 149 -9.24 34.45 -4.41
N ASN A 150 -8.35 33.56 -4.88
CA ASN A 150 -7.05 33.98 -5.39
C ASN A 150 -7.10 34.46 -6.85
N THR A 151 -8.09 34.05 -7.65
CA THR A 151 -8.22 34.51 -9.04
C THR A 151 -8.64 35.98 -9.14
N LYS A 152 -9.17 36.59 -8.07
CA LYS A 152 -9.64 38.00 -8.06
C LYS A 152 -8.57 39.02 -7.66
N LYS A 153 -7.30 38.64 -7.54
CA LYS A 153 -6.23 39.54 -7.05
C LYS A 153 -5.39 40.20 -8.15
N ASP A 154 -5.59 39.87 -9.43
CA ASP A 154 -4.65 40.27 -10.50
C ASP A 154 -5.09 41.46 -11.37
N GLU A 155 -6.12 42.22 -10.96
CA GLU A 155 -6.44 43.49 -11.63
C GLU A 155 -6.03 44.70 -10.76
N LEU A 156 -4.73 44.94 -10.67
CA LEU A 156 -4.20 46.26 -10.34
C LEU A 156 -3.69 46.93 -11.64
N PRO A 157 -4.24 48.08 -12.05
CA PRO A 157 -3.79 48.77 -13.25
C PRO A 157 -2.40 49.37 -13.03
N ILE A 158 -1.38 48.74 -13.62
CA ILE A 158 -0.04 49.32 -13.78
C ILE A 158 -0.16 50.49 -14.78
N LYS A 159 -0.48 51.69 -14.28
CA LYS A 159 -0.21 52.94 -15.00
C LYS A 159 0.96 53.66 -14.32
N SER A 160 1.93 53.99 -15.17
CA SER A 160 2.99 55.00 -15.04
C SER A 160 4.01 54.82 -13.93
N TYR A 161 5.13 54.15 -14.23
CA TYR A 161 6.49 54.56 -13.82
C TYR A 161 7.54 53.96 -14.76
N ILE A 162 7.62 54.43 -16.01
CA ILE A 162 8.90 54.48 -16.74
C ILE A 162 8.99 55.86 -17.37
N GLN A 163 9.49 56.82 -16.59
CA GLN A 163 10.18 57.98 -17.12
C GLN A 163 11.24 58.37 -16.10
N ALA A 164 12.45 57.86 -16.31
CA ALA A 164 13.70 58.60 -16.06
C ALA A 164 14.91 57.70 -16.34
N LYS A 165 15.67 58.15 -17.34
CA LYS A 165 17.14 58.17 -17.30
C LYS A 165 17.86 56.84 -17.56
N ASN A 166 18.31 56.67 -18.80
CA ASN A 166 19.69 56.27 -19.04
C ASN A 166 20.24 57.07 -20.21
N GLU A 167 21.09 58.04 -19.83
CA GLU A 167 22.06 58.70 -20.69
C GLU A 167 23.17 57.70 -21.08
N ASP A 168 23.78 58.01 -22.22
CA ASP A 168 24.81 57.27 -22.91
C ASP A 168 25.99 56.85 -22.02
N ILE A 169 26.30 55.56 -22.01
CA ILE A 169 27.65 55.07 -21.69
C ILE A 169 28.04 54.01 -22.72
N HIS A 170 28.78 54.45 -23.75
CA HIS A 170 29.58 53.59 -24.60
C HIS A 170 30.76 53.04 -23.79
N ILE A 171 30.66 51.80 -23.30
CA ILE A 171 31.82 51.06 -22.76
C ILE A 171 32.28 50.07 -23.83
N ASN A 172 33.44 50.35 -24.41
CA ASN A 172 34.15 49.46 -25.30
C ASN A 172 34.94 48.46 -24.43
N LEU A 173 34.48 47.21 -24.34
CA LEU A 173 35.20 46.12 -23.67
C LEU A 173 35.79 45.16 -24.72
N PRO A 174 37.09 44.80 -24.63
CA PRO A 174 37.70 43.85 -25.53
C PRO A 174 37.12 42.44 -25.31
N MET A 175 36.76 41.82 -26.43
CA MET A 175 36.23 40.47 -26.57
C MET A 175 37.24 39.45 -26.01
N GLN A 176 36.90 38.85 -24.87
CA GLN A 176 37.67 37.75 -24.29
C GLN A 176 37.18 36.45 -24.92
N THR A 177 38.05 35.81 -25.69
CA THR A 177 37.84 34.48 -26.28
C THR A 177 37.75 33.46 -25.15
N VAL A 178 36.54 32.95 -24.91
CA VAL A 178 36.29 31.83 -24.02
C VAL A 178 36.64 30.54 -24.77
N ASP A 179 37.62 29.81 -24.27
CA ASP A 179 37.99 28.50 -24.79
C ASP A 179 36.82 27.50 -24.66
N PRO A 180 36.58 26.64 -25.67
CA PRO A 180 35.52 25.65 -25.61
C PRO A 180 35.79 24.63 -24.50
N ILE A 181 34.83 24.49 -23.60
CA ILE A 181 34.78 23.48 -22.54
C ILE A 181 34.91 22.10 -23.19
N GLN A 182 36.04 21.42 -22.95
CA GLN A 182 36.21 20.02 -23.32
C GLN A 182 35.24 19.17 -22.50
N THR A 183 34.19 18.69 -23.16
CA THR A 183 33.31 17.67 -22.59
C THR A 183 34.11 16.39 -22.44
N ILE A 184 34.47 16.07 -21.20
CA ILE A 184 35.12 14.80 -20.85
C ILE A 184 34.04 13.72 -20.96
N VAL A 185 33.91 13.13 -22.15
CA VAL A 185 33.07 11.93 -22.34
C VAL A 185 33.76 10.80 -21.61
N ALA A 186 33.33 10.52 -20.38
CA ALA A 186 33.80 9.38 -19.62
C ALA A 186 33.46 8.09 -20.41
N LYS A 187 34.50 7.38 -20.82
CA LYS A 187 34.39 6.09 -21.51
C LYS A 187 33.60 5.12 -20.61
N PRO A 188 32.54 4.45 -21.11
CA PRO A 188 31.77 3.53 -20.30
C PRO A 188 32.67 2.39 -19.81
N LEU A 189 32.75 2.24 -18.50
CA LEU A 189 33.56 1.22 -17.84
C LEU A 189 33.02 -0.16 -18.22
N THR A 190 33.87 -1.01 -18.79
CA THR A 190 33.41 -2.31 -19.30
C THR A 190 33.16 -3.29 -18.16
N LEU A 191 32.38 -4.32 -18.42
CA LEU A 191 32.06 -5.36 -17.44
C LEU A 191 33.32 -6.09 -16.97
N MET A 192 34.36 -6.19 -17.81
CA MET A 192 35.65 -6.78 -17.45
C MET A 192 36.48 -5.89 -16.52
N ASP A 193 36.42 -4.56 -16.68
CA ASP A 193 37.07 -3.63 -15.74
C ASP A 193 36.48 -3.73 -14.33
N ARG A 194 35.19 -4.09 -14.23
CA ARG A 194 34.51 -4.32 -12.95
C ARG A 194 34.89 -5.65 -12.30
N LEU A 195 35.04 -6.72 -13.09
CA LEU A 195 35.44 -8.03 -12.56
C LEU A 195 36.87 -8.06 -12.04
N ASN A 196 37.81 -7.38 -12.73
CA ASN A 196 39.20 -7.31 -12.28
C ASN A 196 39.38 -6.55 -10.96
N LYS A 197 38.38 -5.74 -10.55
CA LYS A 197 38.42 -4.97 -9.31
C LYS A 197 37.90 -5.73 -8.08
N LEU A 198 37.31 -6.92 -8.29
CA LEU A 198 36.75 -7.76 -7.22
C LEU A 198 37.70 -8.89 -6.79
N ASN A 199 38.84 -9.07 -7.46
CA ASN A 199 39.75 -10.19 -7.23
C ASN A 199 41.07 -9.75 -6.57
N ILE A 200 40.98 -8.86 -5.57
CA ILE A 200 42.12 -8.44 -4.76
C ILE A 200 41.69 -8.52 -3.29
N ASP A 201 42.16 -9.60 -2.65
CA ASP A 201 42.51 -9.80 -1.24
C ASP A 201 42.04 -11.19 -0.78
N GLU A 202 42.90 -12.18 -1.09
CA GLU A 202 43.05 -13.40 -0.29
C GLU A 202 44.09 -13.14 0.80
#